data_AF-A0A916HUG5-F1
#
_entry.id   AF-A0A916HUG5-F1
#
_cell.length_a   1.000
_cell.length_b   1.000
_cell.length_c   1.000
_cell.angle_alpha   90.00
_cell.angle_beta   90.00
_cell.angle_gamma   90.00
#
_symmetry.space_group_name_H-M   'P 1'
#
loop_
_entity.id
_entity.type
_entity.pdbx_description
1 polymer ?
#
loop_
_entity_poly.entity_id
_entity_poly.type
_entity_poly.pdbx_seq_one_letter_code
_entity_poly.pdbx_strand_id
1 'polypeptide(L)'
;MKRSILFAALSILAAPAASATVITYDVVTTFYEPDTQPYDTIFMGSFQYDDATQTVSNLRGTLSESMTGNTSWIALEVQLSSVYDAGLGGLLVTSFRNGNTNTLTTMFGGDGWTPGSDAGSGLYYDFPNANPANAYVRIFVPTPNPLAPLTQAQIDKLAYADCADGGMMGATCMTGTTVAGYGYVGTMSGYPVSQTITFVVPEPGSMALVSLGIGLLGLCTRQRADA
;
A
#
# COMPACT_ATOMS: atom_id res chain seq x y z
N MET A 1 24.57 71.97 8.00
CA MET A 1 24.55 70.83 7.07
C MET A 1 24.26 69.56 7.87
N LYS A 2 23.03 69.03 7.83
CA LYS A 2 22.62 67.80 8.52
C LYS A 2 22.71 66.64 7.52
N ARG A 3 23.58 65.66 7.78
CA ARG A 3 23.68 64.43 6.99
C ARG A 3 22.75 63.38 7.61
N SER A 4 21.66 63.08 6.92
CA SER A 4 20.78 61.96 7.27
C SER A 4 21.38 60.66 6.74
N ILE A 5 21.60 59.70 7.63
CA ILE A 5 22.00 58.33 7.29
C ILE A 5 20.71 57.52 7.16
N LEU A 6 20.43 56.99 5.96
CA LEU A 6 19.37 56.00 5.77
C LEU A 6 19.90 54.62 6.17
N PHE A 7 19.27 54.01 7.17
CA PHE A 7 19.37 52.57 7.43
C PHE A 7 18.36 51.84 6.54
N ALA A 8 18.85 51.01 5.60
CA ALA A 8 18.02 50.05 4.90
C ALA A 8 17.92 48.77 5.76
N ALA A 9 16.73 48.48 6.28
CA ALA A 9 16.43 47.24 6.97
C ALA A 9 16.19 46.14 5.93
N LEU A 10 17.07 45.13 5.90
CA LEU A 10 16.92 43.93 5.07
C LEU A 10 16.06 42.92 5.84
N SER A 11 14.76 42.88 5.53
CA SER A 11 13.82 41.87 6.03
C SER A 11 14.05 40.55 5.31
N ILE A 12 14.74 39.62 5.97
CA ILE A 12 14.82 38.21 5.54
C ILE A 12 13.45 37.59 5.78
N LEU A 13 12.65 37.40 4.72
CA LEU A 13 11.50 36.50 4.77
C LEU A 13 12.03 35.07 4.91
N ALA A 14 12.01 34.52 6.12
CA ALA A 14 12.07 33.09 6.32
C ALA A 14 10.74 32.50 5.82
N ALA A 15 10.71 32.01 4.58
CA ALA A 15 9.64 31.13 4.15
C ALA A 15 9.66 29.90 5.07
N PRO A 16 8.50 29.41 5.57
CA PRO A 16 8.48 28.13 6.26
C PRO A 16 8.94 27.08 5.25
N ALA A 17 10.08 26.45 5.51
CA ALA A 17 10.48 25.25 4.79
C ALA A 17 9.41 24.20 5.11
N ALA A 18 8.55 23.90 4.14
CA ALA A 18 7.70 22.71 4.20
C ALA A 18 8.65 21.53 4.37
N SER A 19 8.66 20.94 5.56
CA SER A 19 9.44 19.72 5.80
C SER A 19 8.74 18.61 5.04
N ALA A 20 9.35 18.15 3.94
CA ALA A 20 8.94 16.91 3.29
C ALA A 20 9.01 15.81 4.34
N THR A 21 7.85 15.31 4.73
CA THR A 21 7.71 14.31 5.78
C THR A 21 7.25 13.03 5.09
N VAL A 22 8.14 12.03 5.14
CA VAL A 22 7.80 10.67 4.74
C VAL A 22 7.18 9.99 5.95
N ILE A 23 5.91 9.63 5.85
CA ILE A 23 5.15 8.97 6.93
C ILE A 23 4.96 7.51 6.56
N THR A 24 5.12 6.63 7.54
CA THR A 24 4.74 5.22 7.37
C THR A 24 3.29 5.03 7.83
N TYR A 25 2.50 4.37 6.98
CA TYR A 25 1.13 4.00 7.25
C TYR A 25 0.98 2.48 7.24
N ASP A 26 0.10 1.98 8.09
CA ASP A 26 -0.42 0.62 8.01
C ASP A 26 -1.64 0.60 7.08
N VAL A 27 -1.85 -0.52 6.40
CA VAL A 27 -2.98 -0.76 5.53
C VAL A 27 -3.53 -2.16 5.75
N VAL A 28 -4.85 -2.26 5.85
CA VAL A 28 -5.57 -3.53 5.83
C VAL A 28 -6.56 -3.49 4.68
N THR A 29 -6.51 -4.49 3.82
CA THR A 29 -7.45 -4.67 2.71
C THR A 29 -8.14 -6.01 2.85
N THR A 30 -9.46 -6.04 2.72
CA THR A 30 -10.27 -7.25 2.80
C THR A 30 -10.94 -7.52 1.46
N PHE A 31 -10.80 -8.76 1.00
CA PHE A 31 -11.47 -9.32 -0.15
C PHE A 31 -12.45 -10.38 0.34
N TYR A 32 -13.72 -10.20 0.03
CA TYR A 32 -14.75 -11.17 0.36
C TYR A 32 -14.61 -12.37 -0.57
N GLU A 33 -14.59 -13.57 -0.01
CA GLU A 33 -14.43 -14.82 -0.75
C GLU A 33 -15.66 -15.71 -0.54
N PRO A 34 -16.67 -15.62 -1.44
CA PRO A 34 -17.92 -16.36 -1.28
C PRO A 34 -17.73 -17.87 -1.17
N ASP A 35 -16.79 -18.42 -1.93
CA ASP A 35 -16.61 -19.87 -2.06
C ASP A 35 -15.71 -20.47 -0.96
N THR A 36 -15.02 -19.64 -0.16
CA THR A 36 -14.20 -20.08 1.00
C THR A 36 -14.76 -19.63 2.34
N GLN A 37 -16.01 -19.18 2.39
CA GLN A 37 -16.64 -18.73 3.63
C GLN A 37 -16.48 -19.77 4.76
N PRO A 38 -16.18 -19.34 6.00
CA PRO A 38 -16.18 -17.95 6.49
C PRO A 38 -14.84 -17.20 6.31
N TYR A 39 -13.92 -17.73 5.51
CA TYR A 39 -12.58 -17.17 5.37
C TYR A 39 -12.51 -16.20 4.19
N ASP A 40 -12.26 -14.93 4.50
CA ASP A 40 -11.94 -13.88 3.53
C ASP A 40 -10.42 -13.80 3.32
N THR A 41 -10.00 -13.30 2.15
CA THR A 41 -8.60 -12.96 1.89
C THR A 41 -8.30 -11.58 2.47
N ILE A 42 -7.27 -11.50 3.31
CA ILE A 42 -6.90 -10.29 4.03
C ILE A 42 -5.44 -9.96 3.73
N PHE A 43 -5.22 -8.74 3.25
CA PHE A 43 -3.89 -8.16 3.19
C PHE A 43 -3.66 -7.27 4.42
N MET A 44 -2.52 -7.46 5.09
CA MET A 44 -2.04 -6.59 6.14
C MET A 44 -0.64 -6.13 5.78
N GLY A 45 -0.42 -4.83 5.68
CA GLY A 45 0.87 -4.30 5.26
C GLY A 45 1.12 -2.89 5.72
N SER A 46 2.22 -2.33 5.24
CA SER A 46 2.59 -0.94 5.45
C SER A 46 3.22 -0.35 4.19
N PHE A 47 3.18 0.97 4.08
CA PHE A 47 3.84 1.72 3.01
C PHE A 47 4.34 3.07 3.53
N GLN A 48 5.27 3.67 2.79
CA GLN A 48 5.76 5.02 3.03
C GLN A 48 5.10 5.97 2.05
N TYR A 49 4.56 7.08 2.57
CA TYR A 49 3.98 8.15 1.78
C TYR A 49 4.82 9.42 1.93
N ASP A 50 5.26 9.97 0.81
CA ASP A 50 5.89 11.28 0.74
C ASP A 50 4.84 12.32 0.37
N ASP A 51 4.48 13.20 1.31
CA ASP A 51 3.47 14.24 1.10
C ASP A 51 3.93 15.34 0.15
N ALA A 52 5.24 15.57 0.02
CA ALA A 52 5.78 16.61 -0.85
C ALA A 52 5.70 16.21 -2.33
N THR A 53 5.95 14.94 -2.62
CA THR A 53 5.90 14.40 -4.00
C THR A 53 4.61 13.64 -4.29
N GLN A 54 3.75 13.41 -3.28
CA GLN A 54 2.54 12.59 -3.35
C GLN A 54 2.82 11.19 -3.90
N THR A 55 3.92 10.58 -3.46
CA THR A 55 4.34 9.25 -3.92
C THR A 55 4.28 8.21 -2.82
N VAL A 56 3.94 6.98 -3.19
CA VAL A 56 4.03 5.80 -2.31
C VAL A 56 5.26 4.97 -2.67
N SER A 57 6.00 4.58 -1.65
CA SER A 57 7.11 3.64 -1.74
C SER A 57 7.00 2.57 -0.65
N ASN A 58 7.78 1.51 -0.82
CA ASN A 58 7.97 0.49 0.21
C ASN A 58 6.69 -0.23 0.66
N LEU A 59 5.66 -0.34 -0.20
CA LEU A 59 4.50 -1.17 0.09
C LEU A 59 4.92 -2.63 0.25
N ARG A 60 4.69 -3.17 1.44
CA ARG A 60 4.98 -4.58 1.79
C ARG A 60 4.01 -5.10 2.84
N GLY A 61 3.88 -6.42 2.94
CA GLY A 61 3.02 -7.02 3.95
C GLY A 61 2.78 -8.50 3.72
N THR A 62 1.71 -9.02 4.32
CA THR A 62 1.29 -10.41 4.19
C THR A 62 -0.14 -10.52 3.70
N LEU A 63 -0.39 -11.49 2.82
CA LEU A 63 -1.71 -11.84 2.30
C LEU A 63 -2.13 -13.20 2.88
N SER A 64 -3.34 -13.31 3.42
CA SER A 64 -3.88 -14.58 3.90
C SER A 64 -4.40 -15.44 2.75
N GLU A 65 -4.26 -16.76 2.87
CA GLU A 65 -4.77 -17.70 1.87
C GLU A 65 -6.11 -18.30 2.35
N SER A 66 -7.23 -17.76 1.87
CA SER A 66 -8.58 -18.15 2.33
C SER A 66 -8.89 -19.63 2.12
N MET A 67 -8.42 -20.26 1.04
CA MET A 67 -8.55 -21.71 0.79
C MET A 67 -7.89 -22.59 1.84
N THR A 68 -6.94 -22.05 2.61
CA THR A 68 -6.27 -22.76 3.70
C THR A 68 -6.97 -22.55 5.05
N GLY A 69 -8.13 -21.89 5.07
CA GLY A 69 -8.76 -21.42 6.29
C GLY A 69 -7.97 -20.32 7.00
N ASN A 70 -7.22 -19.52 6.24
CA ASN A 70 -6.29 -18.49 6.73
C ASN A 70 -5.22 -19.04 7.71
N THR A 71 -4.86 -20.32 7.59
CA THR A 71 -3.75 -20.92 8.34
C THR A 71 -2.39 -20.63 7.71
N SER A 72 -2.39 -20.28 6.42
CA SER A 72 -1.22 -19.86 5.67
C SER A 72 -1.29 -18.38 5.27
N TRP A 73 -0.11 -17.76 5.24
CA TRP A 73 0.10 -16.37 4.89
C TRP A 73 1.34 -16.25 4.01
N ILE A 74 1.24 -15.44 2.96
CA ILE A 74 2.34 -15.22 2.02
C ILE A 74 2.85 -13.80 2.13
N ALA A 75 4.17 -13.63 2.06
CA ALA A 75 4.81 -12.31 2.10
C ALA A 75 4.80 -11.66 0.71
N LEU A 76 4.43 -10.39 0.66
CA LEU A 76 4.49 -9.51 -0.52
C LEU A 76 5.47 -8.39 -0.19
N GLU A 77 6.73 -8.54 -0.61
CA GLU A 77 7.84 -7.69 -0.15
C GLU A 77 8.34 -6.70 -1.20
N VAL A 78 7.85 -6.81 -2.44
CA VAL A 78 8.41 -6.08 -3.59
C VAL A 78 7.35 -5.20 -4.23
N GLN A 79 7.36 -3.90 -3.92
CA GLN A 79 6.58 -2.91 -4.65
C GLN A 79 7.15 -2.73 -6.06
N LEU A 80 6.41 -3.12 -7.10
CA LEU A 80 6.83 -2.99 -8.50
C LEU A 80 5.97 -2.05 -9.34
N SER A 81 4.83 -1.58 -8.80
CA SER A 81 3.96 -0.64 -9.50
C SER A 81 3.41 0.43 -8.55
N SER A 82 3.35 1.67 -9.04
CA SER A 82 2.67 2.80 -8.42
C SER A 82 2.18 3.73 -9.54
N VAL A 83 0.87 3.74 -9.80
CA VAL A 83 0.27 4.44 -10.95
C VAL A 83 -0.79 5.41 -10.45
N TYR A 84 -0.68 6.68 -10.85
CA TYR A 84 -1.69 7.69 -10.53
C TYR A 84 -2.92 7.54 -11.42
N ASP A 85 -4.10 7.44 -10.79
CA ASP A 85 -5.39 7.48 -11.46
C ASP A 85 -6.02 8.86 -11.25
N ALA A 86 -6.01 9.68 -12.30
CA ALA A 86 -6.56 11.03 -12.25
C ALA A 86 -8.08 11.06 -12.09
N GLY A 87 -8.79 10.01 -12.52
CA GLY A 87 -10.24 9.91 -12.35
C GLY A 87 -10.65 9.60 -10.91
N LEU A 88 -9.78 8.90 -10.17
CA LEU A 88 -10.02 8.52 -8.77
C LEU A 88 -9.26 9.36 -7.74
N GLY A 89 -8.31 10.19 -8.18
CA GLY A 89 -7.57 11.14 -7.33
C GLY A 89 -6.53 10.47 -6.40
N GLY A 90 -5.92 9.37 -6.85
CA GLY A 90 -4.99 8.61 -5.99
C GLY A 90 -4.10 7.64 -6.75
N LEU A 91 -3.26 6.93 -5.99
CA LEU A 91 -2.31 5.95 -6.51
C LEU A 91 -2.85 4.53 -6.38
N LEU A 92 -2.75 3.77 -7.46
CA LEU A 92 -2.83 2.30 -7.45
C LEU A 92 -1.43 1.74 -7.26
N VAL A 93 -1.19 1.17 -6.08
CA VAL A 93 0.14 0.67 -5.67
C VAL A 93 0.07 -0.83 -5.54
N THR A 94 1.05 -1.54 -6.11
CA THR A 94 1.05 -3.00 -6.14
C THR A 94 2.37 -3.57 -5.63
N SER A 95 2.25 -4.49 -4.67
CA SER A 95 3.37 -5.27 -4.13
C SER A 95 3.23 -6.73 -4.51
N PHE A 96 4.36 -7.36 -4.77
CA PHE A 96 4.49 -8.72 -5.28
C PHE A 96 5.30 -9.58 -4.33
N ARG A 97 5.04 -10.89 -4.37
CA ARG A 97 5.85 -11.91 -3.70
C ARG A 97 7.24 -12.00 -4.32
N ASN A 98 7.31 -12.04 -5.65
CA ASN A 98 8.55 -12.19 -6.38
C ASN A 98 9.08 -10.84 -6.90
N GLY A 99 10.37 -10.80 -7.28
CA GLY A 99 11.01 -9.63 -7.89
C GLY A 99 10.59 -9.33 -9.33
N ASN A 100 9.44 -9.81 -9.78
CA ASN A 100 8.86 -9.59 -11.10
C ASN A 100 7.34 -9.58 -11.00
N THR A 101 6.67 -9.17 -12.08
CA THR A 101 5.21 -9.07 -12.12
C THR A 101 4.51 -10.36 -12.57
N ASN A 102 5.24 -11.33 -13.13
CA ASN A 102 4.69 -12.53 -13.77
C ASN A 102 3.80 -13.35 -12.81
N THR A 103 2.48 -13.14 -12.87
CA THR A 103 1.48 -13.73 -11.97
C THR A 103 0.39 -14.42 -12.78
N LEU A 104 -0.27 -13.68 -13.68
CA LEU A 104 -1.39 -14.13 -14.51
C LEU A 104 -0.95 -14.39 -15.95
N THR A 105 -1.64 -15.27 -16.67
CA THR A 105 -1.29 -15.68 -18.04
C THR A 105 -1.31 -14.53 -19.05
N THR A 106 -0.39 -14.56 -20.02
CA THR A 106 -0.41 -13.66 -21.17
C THR A 106 -1.09 -14.24 -22.41
N MET A 107 -1.63 -15.47 -22.33
CA MET A 107 -2.26 -16.15 -23.47
C MET A 107 -3.43 -15.36 -24.10
N PHE A 108 -4.04 -14.46 -23.34
CA PHE A 108 -5.17 -13.63 -23.78
C PHE A 108 -4.78 -12.18 -24.12
N GLY A 109 -3.48 -11.87 -24.22
CA GLY A 109 -2.99 -10.55 -24.65
C GLY A 109 -2.69 -9.55 -23.52
N GLY A 110 -2.54 -10.01 -22.27
CA GLY A 110 -2.18 -9.20 -21.10
C GLY A 110 -0.67 -9.03 -20.85
N ASP A 111 -0.33 -8.26 -19.82
CA ASP A 111 1.06 -7.94 -19.41
C ASP A 111 1.61 -8.88 -18.33
N GLY A 112 0.84 -9.91 -17.99
CA GLY A 112 1.22 -10.93 -17.03
C GLY A 112 0.76 -10.69 -15.60
N TRP A 113 0.01 -9.62 -15.33
CA TRP A 113 -0.41 -9.34 -13.94
C TRP A 113 -1.57 -8.35 -13.80
N THR A 114 -1.72 -7.39 -14.73
CA THR A 114 -2.73 -6.34 -14.60
C THR A 114 -4.09 -7.00 -14.41
N PRO A 115 -4.86 -6.63 -13.36
CA PRO A 115 -6.13 -7.29 -13.08
C PRO A 115 -7.08 -7.24 -14.30
N GLY A 116 -7.65 -8.39 -14.66
CA GLY A 116 -8.54 -8.57 -15.81
C GLY A 116 -7.86 -8.68 -17.17
N SER A 117 -6.54 -8.48 -17.28
CA SER A 117 -5.80 -8.59 -18.55
C SER A 117 -5.64 -10.03 -19.07
N ASP A 118 -5.92 -11.01 -18.20
CA ASP A 118 -5.97 -12.43 -18.45
C ASP A 118 -7.39 -12.92 -18.82
N ALA A 119 -8.25 -12.00 -19.25
CA ALA A 119 -9.67 -12.21 -19.54
C ALA A 119 -10.47 -12.81 -18.36
N GLY A 120 -10.02 -12.57 -17.12
CA GLY A 120 -10.65 -13.09 -15.90
C GLY A 120 -10.46 -14.61 -15.70
N SER A 121 -9.51 -15.23 -16.41
CA SER A 121 -9.27 -16.67 -16.32
C SER A 121 -8.63 -17.10 -14.98
N GLY A 122 -7.88 -16.21 -14.36
CA GLY A 122 -7.03 -16.46 -13.21
C GLY A 122 -5.90 -17.44 -13.47
N LEU A 123 -5.61 -17.83 -14.72
CA LEU A 123 -4.55 -18.79 -15.01
C LEU A 123 -3.16 -18.20 -14.70
N TYR A 124 -2.24 -19.01 -14.17
CA TYR A 124 -0.88 -18.53 -13.86
C TYR A 124 -0.06 -18.19 -15.13
N TYR A 125 0.94 -17.31 -14.96
CA TYR A 125 1.71 -16.64 -16.04
C TYR A 125 2.21 -17.53 -17.18
N ASP A 126 2.72 -18.73 -16.87
CA ASP A 126 3.36 -19.62 -17.86
C ASP A 126 2.53 -20.89 -18.14
N PHE A 127 1.21 -20.89 -17.87
CA PHE A 127 0.37 -22.06 -18.14
C PHE A 127 0.46 -22.52 -19.62
N PRO A 128 0.62 -23.83 -19.91
CA PRO A 128 0.58 -24.99 -19.01
C PRO A 128 1.95 -25.46 -18.46
N ASN A 129 2.99 -24.63 -18.51
CA ASN A 129 4.32 -24.94 -17.98
C ASN A 129 4.42 -24.68 -16.46
N ALA A 130 5.59 -24.28 -15.97
CA ALA A 130 5.83 -24.13 -14.54
C ALA A 130 5.18 -22.84 -14.00
N ASN A 131 4.37 -22.98 -12.94
CA ASN A 131 3.86 -21.84 -12.20
C ASN A 131 5.02 -21.11 -11.48
N PRO A 132 5.21 -19.79 -11.68
CA PRO A 132 6.23 -19.03 -10.96
C PRO A 132 5.93 -18.82 -9.47
N ALA A 133 4.76 -19.27 -8.99
CA ALA A 133 4.28 -19.12 -7.62
C ALA A 133 4.35 -17.67 -7.12
N ASN A 134 3.98 -16.73 -8.01
CA ASN A 134 3.91 -15.31 -7.69
C ASN A 134 2.53 -14.96 -7.11
N ALA A 135 2.47 -13.83 -6.41
CA ALA A 135 1.25 -13.27 -5.90
C ALA A 135 1.40 -11.76 -5.82
N TYR A 136 0.28 -11.04 -5.82
CA TYR A 136 0.29 -9.59 -5.61
C TYR A 136 -0.95 -9.11 -4.87
N VAL A 137 -0.81 -7.93 -4.28
CA VAL A 137 -1.94 -7.09 -3.84
C VAL A 137 -1.80 -5.70 -4.45
N ARG A 138 -2.93 -5.13 -4.85
CA ARG A 138 -3.09 -3.77 -5.29
C ARG A 138 -3.99 -3.01 -4.32
N ILE A 139 -3.43 -1.95 -3.74
CA ILE A 139 -4.12 -1.02 -2.84
C ILE A 139 -4.37 0.32 -3.53
N PHE A 140 -5.27 1.13 -2.96
CA PHE A 140 -5.49 2.50 -3.41
C PHE A 140 -5.10 3.51 -2.33
N VAL A 141 -4.25 4.49 -2.64
CA VAL A 141 -3.85 5.54 -1.70
C VAL A 141 -4.31 6.91 -2.21
N PRO A 142 -5.30 7.57 -1.59
CA PRO A 142 -5.72 8.90 -1.97
C PRO A 142 -4.58 9.92 -1.74
N THR A 143 -4.23 10.69 -2.77
CA THR A 143 -3.13 11.66 -2.69
C THR A 143 -3.43 12.91 -1.85
N PRO A 144 -4.68 13.42 -1.75
CA PRO A 144 -4.94 14.57 -0.87
C PRO A 144 -4.90 14.20 0.61
N ASN A 145 -5.20 12.94 0.95
CA ASN A 145 -5.23 12.44 2.32
C ASN A 145 -5.22 10.89 2.33
N PRO A 146 -4.09 10.24 2.65
CA PRO A 146 -4.00 8.78 2.73
C PRO A 146 -4.99 8.12 3.70
N LEU A 147 -5.49 8.85 4.69
CA LEU A 147 -6.44 8.35 5.70
C LEU A 147 -7.91 8.55 5.31
N ALA A 148 -8.19 9.15 4.16
CA ALA A 148 -9.55 9.33 3.70
C ALA A 148 -10.21 7.95 3.46
N PRO A 149 -11.47 7.76 3.91
CA PRO A 149 -12.20 6.54 3.59
C PRO A 149 -12.37 6.42 2.08
N LEU A 150 -12.20 5.20 1.55
CA LEU A 150 -12.32 4.97 0.13
C LEU A 150 -13.79 5.04 -0.32
N THR A 151 -13.99 5.63 -1.49
CA THR A 151 -15.26 5.53 -2.23
C THR A 151 -15.41 4.15 -2.86
N GLN A 152 -16.63 3.76 -3.22
CA GLN A 152 -16.86 2.49 -3.90
C GLN A 152 -16.03 2.34 -5.19
N ALA A 153 -15.93 3.40 -6.00
CA ALA A 153 -15.15 3.35 -7.24
C ALA A 153 -13.65 3.11 -7.01
N GLN A 154 -13.12 3.52 -5.86
CA GLN A 154 -11.73 3.25 -5.45
C GLN A 154 -11.59 1.82 -4.90
N ILE A 155 -12.57 1.34 -4.13
CA ILE A 155 -12.63 -0.07 -3.66
C ILE A 155 -12.69 -1.02 -4.86
N ASP A 156 -13.46 -0.67 -5.89
CA ASP A 156 -13.60 -1.48 -7.11
C ASP A 156 -12.26 -1.66 -7.85
N LYS A 157 -11.28 -0.77 -7.63
CA LYS A 157 -9.91 -0.84 -8.20
C LYS A 157 -8.87 -1.48 -7.27
N LEU A 158 -9.29 -2.04 -6.15
CA LEU A 158 -8.43 -2.93 -5.38
C LEU A 158 -8.40 -4.30 -6.05
N ALA A 159 -7.28 -5.00 -5.93
CA ALA A 159 -7.16 -6.34 -6.50
C ALA A 159 -6.13 -7.18 -5.75
N TYR A 160 -6.27 -8.49 -5.83
CA TYR A 160 -5.17 -9.41 -5.54
C TYR A 160 -5.18 -10.56 -6.53
N ALA A 161 -4.02 -11.21 -6.67
CA ALA A 161 -3.92 -12.53 -7.27
C ALA A 161 -2.92 -13.35 -6.46
N ASP A 162 -3.26 -14.60 -6.18
CA ASP A 162 -2.42 -15.52 -5.43
C ASP A 162 -2.27 -16.83 -6.21
N CYS A 163 -1.10 -16.98 -6.84
CA CYS A 163 -0.71 -18.20 -7.53
C CYS A 163 0.28 -19.03 -6.69
N ALA A 164 0.44 -18.75 -5.39
CA ALA A 164 1.24 -19.57 -4.51
C ALA A 164 0.51 -20.86 -4.11
N ASP A 165 1.21 -21.81 -3.49
CA ASP A 165 0.69 -23.16 -3.22
C ASP A 165 -0.68 -23.16 -2.51
N GLY A 166 -0.95 -22.24 -1.58
CA GLY A 166 -2.25 -22.16 -0.89
C GLY A 166 -3.31 -21.30 -1.61
N GLY A 167 -2.92 -20.58 -2.66
CA GLY A 167 -3.78 -19.80 -3.56
C GLY A 167 -4.19 -20.51 -4.85
N MET A 168 -3.77 -21.76 -5.07
CA MET A 168 -4.01 -22.46 -6.34
C MET A 168 -5.24 -23.37 -6.34
N MET A 169 -6.07 -23.24 -7.39
CA MET A 169 -7.15 -24.16 -7.78
C MET A 169 -6.79 -24.86 -9.09
N GLY A 170 -5.91 -25.85 -9.00
CA GLY A 170 -5.37 -26.50 -10.20
C GLY A 170 -4.45 -25.54 -10.97
N ALA A 171 -4.93 -25.00 -12.09
CA ALA A 171 -4.17 -24.04 -12.90
C ALA A 171 -4.56 -22.58 -12.66
N THR A 172 -5.63 -22.35 -11.91
CA THR A 172 -6.20 -21.04 -11.66
C THR A 172 -5.77 -20.55 -10.28
N CYS A 173 -5.17 -19.38 -10.23
CA CYS A 173 -4.87 -18.63 -9.02
C CYS A 173 -6.15 -18.10 -8.39
N MET A 174 -6.16 -17.91 -7.07
CA MET A 174 -7.18 -17.09 -6.44
C MET A 174 -6.99 -15.63 -6.85
N THR A 175 -8.08 -14.95 -7.18
CA THR A 175 -8.07 -13.54 -7.52
C THR A 175 -9.29 -12.86 -6.92
N GLY A 176 -9.11 -11.61 -6.52
CA GLY A 176 -10.19 -10.75 -6.05
C GLY A 176 -10.27 -9.52 -6.93
N THR A 177 -11.30 -9.42 -7.78
CA THR A 177 -11.52 -8.27 -8.68
C THR A 177 -13.01 -7.96 -8.81
N THR A 178 -13.33 -6.77 -9.31
CA THR A 178 -14.72 -6.37 -9.59
C THR A 178 -14.95 -6.16 -11.09
N VAL A 179 -16.19 -6.37 -11.52
CA VAL A 179 -16.62 -6.00 -12.89
C VAL A 179 -16.50 -4.49 -13.12
N ALA A 180 -16.83 -3.67 -12.11
CA ALA A 180 -16.73 -2.22 -12.22
C ALA A 180 -15.28 -1.73 -12.37
N GLY A 181 -14.33 -2.40 -11.71
CA GLY A 181 -12.92 -2.06 -11.77
C GLY A 181 -12.21 -2.60 -13.01
N TYR A 182 -12.49 -3.86 -13.36
CA TYR A 182 -11.65 -4.62 -14.29
C TYR A 182 -12.44 -5.44 -15.33
N GLY A 183 -13.77 -5.35 -15.35
CA GLY A 183 -14.63 -6.07 -16.29
C GLY A 183 -14.90 -7.53 -15.92
N TYR A 184 -14.20 -8.07 -14.91
CA TYR A 184 -14.30 -9.45 -14.48
C TYR A 184 -14.42 -9.55 -12.95
N VAL A 185 -15.26 -10.48 -12.49
CA VAL A 185 -15.25 -10.92 -11.09
C VAL A 185 -13.99 -11.76 -10.87
N GLY A 186 -13.43 -11.71 -9.66
CA GLY A 186 -12.35 -12.60 -9.28
C GLY A 186 -12.75 -14.07 -9.38
N THR A 187 -11.75 -14.94 -9.45
CA THR A 187 -11.98 -16.39 -9.33
C THR A 187 -12.56 -16.68 -7.96
N MET A 188 -13.28 -17.80 -7.79
CA MET A 188 -14.02 -18.07 -6.53
C MET A 188 -15.08 -17.02 -6.19
N SER A 189 -15.45 -16.21 -7.19
CA SER A 189 -16.34 -15.05 -7.01
C SER A 189 -15.77 -13.99 -6.06
N GLY A 190 -14.44 -13.96 -5.84
CA GLY A 190 -13.79 -13.06 -4.91
C GLY A 190 -13.80 -11.59 -5.35
N TYR A 191 -14.01 -10.65 -4.43
CA TYR A 191 -13.99 -9.22 -4.71
C TYR A 191 -13.60 -8.35 -3.49
N PRO A 192 -12.95 -7.19 -3.70
CA PRO A 192 -12.63 -6.27 -2.62
C PRO A 192 -13.88 -5.68 -1.97
N VAL A 193 -13.87 -5.59 -0.64
CA VAL A 193 -14.97 -4.99 0.15
C VAL A 193 -14.54 -3.81 0.99
N SER A 194 -13.29 -3.77 1.43
CA SER A 194 -12.81 -2.66 2.26
C SER A 194 -11.30 -2.48 2.19
N GLN A 195 -10.86 -1.26 2.45
CA GLN A 195 -9.49 -0.95 2.79
C GLN A 195 -9.47 0.14 3.85
N THR A 196 -8.64 -0.04 4.87
CA THR A 196 -8.40 0.97 5.91
C THR A 196 -6.92 1.29 5.97
N ILE A 197 -6.58 2.58 6.02
CA ILE A 197 -5.21 3.06 6.21
C ILE A 197 -5.16 3.77 7.57
N THR A 198 -4.14 3.47 8.37
CA THR A 198 -3.90 4.08 9.68
C THR A 198 -2.45 4.52 9.81
N PHE A 199 -2.17 5.47 10.70
CA PHE A 199 -0.79 5.74 11.07
C PHE A 199 -0.17 4.50 11.72
N VAL A 200 1.10 4.23 11.43
CA VAL A 200 1.87 3.28 12.24
C VAL A 200 1.92 3.83 13.65
N VAL A 201 1.34 3.12 14.60
CA VAL A 201 1.46 3.46 16.02
C VAL A 201 2.79 2.89 16.52
N PRO A 202 3.77 3.72 16.90
CA PRO A 202 4.99 3.21 17.53
C PRO A 202 4.58 2.46 18.79
N GLU A 203 5.07 1.22 18.94
CA GLU A 203 4.76 0.42 20.13
C GLU A 203 5.00 1.23 21.42
N PRO A 204 4.22 1.00 22.50
CA PRO A 204 4.28 1.81 23.72
C PRO A 204 5.70 2.01 24.28
N GLY A 205 6.59 1.02 24.10
CA GLY A 205 8.00 1.11 24.50
C GLY A 205 8.79 2.19 23.77
N SER A 206 8.51 2.44 22.49
CA SER A 206 9.14 3.49 21.69
C SER A 206 8.73 4.88 22.18
N MET A 207 7.46 5.04 22.57
CA MET A 207 6.96 6.28 23.16
C MET A 207 7.56 6.54 24.54
N ALA A 208 7.77 5.49 25.35
CA ALA A 208 8.47 5.58 26.63
C ALA A 208 9.93 6.04 26.45
N LEU A 209 10.65 5.53 25.44
CA LEU A 209 12.02 5.93 25.16
C LEU A 209 12.13 7.37 24.63
N VAL A 210 11.20 7.81 23.78
CA VAL A 210 11.15 9.20 23.32
C VAL A 210 10.86 10.17 24.48
N SER A 211 9.91 9.82 25.36
CA SER A 211 9.60 10.64 26.54
C SER A 211 10.74 10.67 27.56
N LEU A 212 11.45 9.55 27.77
CA LEU A 212 12.68 9.52 28.57
C LEU A 212 13.80 10.38 27.96
N GLY A 213 13.97 10.34 26.64
CA GLY A 213 14.97 11.16 25.93
C GLY A 213 14.71 12.66 26.03
N ILE A 214 13.45 13.10 25.87
CA ILE A 214 13.05 14.50 26.05
C ILE A 214 13.22 14.93 27.52
N GLY A 215 12.89 14.06 28.47
CA GLY A 215 13.09 14.32 29.90
C GLY A 215 14.55 14.57 30.28
N LEU A 216 15.48 13.80 29.70
CA LEU A 216 16.93 13.96 29.92
C LEU A 216 17.48 15.25 29.30
N LEU A 217 17.00 15.64 28.11
CA LEU A 217 17.38 16.91 27.48
C LEU A 217 16.89 18.13 28.29
N GLY A 218 15.71 18.05 28.90
CA GLY A 218 15.20 19.08 29.80
C GLY A 218 16.02 19.25 31.09
N LEU A 219 16.64 18.17 31.59
CA LEU A 219 17.53 18.23 32.75
C LEU A 219 18.91 18.83 32.40
N CYS A 220 19.45 18.51 31.23
CA CYS A 220 20.73 19.04 30.76
C CYS A 220 20.67 20.55 30.43
N THR A 221 19.54 21.07 29.94
CA THR A 221 19.38 22.50 29.66
C THR A 221 19.17 23.32 30.93
N ARG A 222 18.52 22.75 31.95
CA ARG A 222 18.29 23.41 33.24
C ARG A 222 19.59 23.60 34.04
N GLN A 223 20.54 22.67 33.96
CA GLN A 223 21.84 22.80 34.62
C GLN A 223 22.77 23.86 34.00
N ARG A 224 22.49 24.33 32.77
CA ARG A 224 23.26 25.41 32.13
C ARG A 224 22.69 26.81 32.36
N ALA A 225 21.52 26.93 32.97
CA ALA A 225 20.91 28.23 33.30
C ALA A 225 21.36 28.76 34.68
N ASP A 226 21.99 27.92 35.50
CA ASP A 226 22.43 28.24 36.87
C ASP A 226 23.97 28.35 37.01
N ALA A 227 24.69 28.62 35.91
CA ALA A 227 26.15 28.86 35.90
C ALA A 227 26.51 30.26 35.38
#